data_AF-A0A497D124-F1
#
_entry.id   AF-A0A497D124-F1
#
_cell.length_a   1.000
_cell.length_b   1.000
_cell.length_c   1.000
_cell.angle_alpha   90.00
_cell.angle_beta   90.00
_cell.angle_gamma   90.00
#
_symmetry.space_group_name_H-M   'P 1'
#
loop_
_entity.id
_entity.type
_entity.pdbx_description
1 polymer ?
#
loop_
_entity_poly.entity_id
_entity_poly.type
_entity_poly.pdbx_seq_one_letter_code
_entity_poly.pdbx_strand_id
1 'polypeptide(L)' 'FRENVKRFPESANVYDSLGEAYENNDQFTDVQKNYQKAVELATSKADPNLKIYKKNLKRMQEKLTHE' A
#
# COMPACT_ATOMS: atom_id res chain seq x y z
N PHE A 1 0.67 -11.51 5.36
CA PHE A 1 0.85 -10.59 4.22
C PHE A 1 2.23 -10.61 3.57
N ARG A 2 3.36 -10.64 4.32
CA ARG A 2 4.71 -10.70 3.71
C ARG A 2 4.94 -11.83 2.69
N GLU A 3 4.42 -13.04 2.96
CA GLU A 3 4.53 -14.16 2.01
C GLU A 3 3.78 -13.92 0.69
N ASN A 4 2.71 -13.11 0.70
CA ASN A 4 1.97 -12.79 -0.52
C ASN A 4 2.78 -11.85 -1.43
N VAL A 5 3.53 -10.92 -0.85
CA VAL A 5 4.46 -10.06 -1.59
C VAL A 5 5.55 -10.90 -2.26
N LYS A 6 6.07 -11.94 -1.59
CA LYS A 6 7.06 -12.85 -2.21
C LYS A 6 6.48 -13.65 -3.37
N ARG A 7 5.24 -14.12 -3.25
CA ARG A 7 4.57 -14.95 -4.27
C ARG A 7 4.05 -14.12 -5.45
N PHE A 8 3.66 -12.88 -5.20
CA PHE A 8 3.05 -11.99 -6.19
C PHE A 8 3.71 -10.59 -6.15
N PRO A 9 5.03 -10.48 -6.38
CA PRO A 9 5.79 -9.23 -6.21
C PRO A 9 5.38 -8.12 -7.17
N GLU A 10 4.52 -8.45 -8.13
CA GLU A 10 4.03 -7.63 -9.21
C GLU A 10 2.56 -7.23 -9.06
N SER A 11 1.88 -7.71 -8.00
CA SER A 11 0.49 -7.37 -7.71
C SER A 11 0.44 -6.12 -6.84
N ALA A 12 -0.23 -5.06 -7.28
CA ALA A 12 -0.44 -3.87 -6.46
C ALA A 12 -1.20 -4.20 -5.17
N ASN A 13 -2.18 -5.11 -5.26
CA ASN A 13 -3.02 -5.52 -4.14
C ASN A 13 -2.21 -6.11 -2.97
N VAL A 14 -1.16 -6.89 -3.22
CA VAL A 14 -0.41 -7.50 -2.10
C VAL A 14 0.41 -6.50 -1.30
N TYR A 15 0.88 -5.42 -1.92
CA TYR A 15 1.54 -4.32 -1.20
C TYR A 15 0.51 -3.46 -0.47
N ASP A 16 -0.64 -3.17 -1.08
CA ASP A 16 -1.72 -2.44 -0.42
C ASP A 16 -2.21 -3.17 0.84
N SER A 17 -2.50 -4.48 0.75
CA SER A 17 -2.89 -5.29 1.91
C SER A 17 -1.78 -5.43 2.96
N LEU A 18 -0.50 -5.43 2.56
CA LEU A 18 0.60 -5.41 3.52
C LEU A 18 0.69 -4.04 4.23
N GLY A 19 0.43 -2.95 3.52
CA GLY A 19 0.31 -1.61 4.08
C GLY A 19 -0.80 -1.53 5.12
N GLU A 20 -2.02 -2.00 4.79
CA GLU A 20 -3.14 -2.05 5.73
C GLU A 20 -2.83 -2.90 6.97
N ALA A 21 -2.16 -4.04 6.79
CA ALA A 21 -1.81 -4.90 7.90
C ALA A 21 -0.78 -4.26 8.85
N TYR A 22 0.19 -3.51 8.33
CA TYR A 22 1.14 -2.75 9.15
C TYR A 22 0.49 -1.53 9.80
N GLU A 23 -0.45 -0.87 9.12
CA GLU A 23 -1.22 0.26 9.66
C GLU A 23 -2.05 -0.18 10.87
N ASN A 24 -2.68 -1.35 10.79
CA ASN A 24 -3.45 -1.93 11.90
C ASN A 24 -2.58 -2.41 13.08
N ASN A 25 -1.26 -2.46 12.91
CA ASN A 25 -0.30 -2.93 13.92
C ASN A 25 0.59 -1.78 14.45
N ASP A 26 0.23 -0.53 14.17
CA ASP A 26 0.97 0.70 14.53
C ASP A 26 2.44 0.73 14.05
N GLN A 27 2.77 -0.03 13.00
CA GLN A 27 4.12 -0.12 12.43
C GLN A 27 4.30 0.83 11.26
N PHE A 28 4.23 2.13 11.52
CA PHE A 28 4.04 3.15 10.48
C PHE A 28 5.22 3.36 9.53
N THR A 29 6.46 3.04 9.93
CA THR A 29 7.66 3.26 9.11
C THR A 29 7.68 2.49 7.79
N ASP A 30 6.96 1.35 7.74
CA ASP A 30 6.91 0.50 6.54
C ASP A 30 5.58 0.62 5.78
N VAL A 31 4.54 1.23 6.37
CA VAL A 31 3.21 1.35 5.75
C VAL A 31 3.24 2.22 4.50
N GLN A 32 3.85 3.41 4.59
CA GLN A 32 3.88 4.36 3.47
C GLN A 32 4.58 3.77 2.24
N LYS A 33 5.69 3.05 2.44
CA LYS A 33 6.44 2.39 1.36
C LYS A 33 5.58 1.35 0.63
N ASN A 34 4.79 0.59 1.38
CA ASN A 34 3.91 -0.43 0.82
C ASN A 34 2.77 0.18 -0.02
N TYR A 35 2.08 1.20 0.49
CA TYR A 35 1.04 1.89 -0.29
C TYR A 35 1.62 2.61 -1.51
N GLN A 36 2.80 3.21 -1.40
CA GLN A 36 3.46 3.85 -2.54
C GLN A 36 3.80 2.83 -3.63
N LYS A 37 4.31 1.66 -3.24
CA LYS A 37 4.59 0.56 -4.18
C LYS A 37 3.33 0.05 -4.86
N ALA A 38 2.21 -0.06 -4.14
CA ALA A 38 0.92 -0.42 -4.71
C ALA A 38 0.48 0.58 -5.79
N VAL A 39 0.59 1.89 -5.53
CA VAL A 39 0.26 2.94 -6.50
C VAL A 39 1.17 2.90 -7.72
N GLU A 40 2.48 2.71 -7.54
CA GLU A 40 3.44 2.59 -8.65
C GLU A 40 3.09 1.41 -9.57
N LEU A 41 2.92 0.22 -9.00
CA LEU A 41 2.58 -0.98 -9.75
C LEU A 41 1.24 -0.83 -10.47
N ALA A 42 0.22 -0.34 -9.77
CA ALA A 42 -1.10 -0.11 -10.34
C ALA A 42 -1.08 0.92 -11.48
N THR A 43 -0.28 1.99 -11.34
CA THR A 43 -0.12 3.01 -12.38
C THR A 43 0.55 2.41 -13.61
N SER A 44 1.63 1.64 -13.43
CA SER A 44 2.36 1.02 -14.54
C SER A 44 1.52 -0.01 -15.32
N LYS A 45 0.53 -0.63 -14.66
CA LYS A 45 -0.29 -1.70 -15.22
C LYS A 45 -1.70 -1.26 -15.65
N ALA A 46 -2.01 0.03 -15.55
CA ALA A 46 -3.37 0.56 -15.72
C ALA A 46 -4.40 -0.23 -14.90
N ASP A 47 -4.03 -0.59 -13.66
CA ASP A 47 -4.86 -1.41 -12.78
C ASP A 47 -6.18 -0.68 -12.46
N PRO A 48 -7.35 -1.34 -12.60
CA PRO A 48 -8.65 -0.72 -12.35
C PRO A 48 -8.79 -0.18 -10.92
N ASN A 49 -8.04 -0.72 -9.97
CA ASN A 49 -8.06 -0.33 -8.56
C ASN A 49 -7.10 0.83 -8.23
N LEU A 50 -6.43 1.43 -9.21
CA LEU A 50 -5.49 2.55 -8.99
C LEU A 50 -6.10 3.67 -8.13
N LYS A 51 -7.38 3.97 -8.30
CA LYS A 51 -8.08 4.99 -7.50
C LYS A 51 -8.16 4.61 -6.01
N ILE A 52 -8.33 3.32 -5.71
CA ILE A 52 -8.38 2.80 -4.33
C ILE A 52 -6.99 2.92 -3.69
N TYR A 53 -5.94 2.47 -4.37
CA TYR A 53 -4.57 2.55 -3.84
C TYR A 53 -4.11 3.99 -3.59
N LYS A 54 -4.48 4.93 -4.46
CA LYS A 54 -4.22 6.37 -4.23
C LYS A 54 -4.96 6.90 -3.00
N LYS A 55 -6.21 6.46 -2.78
CA LYS A 55 -6.99 6.84 -1.60
C LYS A 55 -6.35 6.30 -0.31
N ASN A 56 -5.89 5.06 -0.32
CA ASN A 56 -5.22 4.43 0.83
C ASN A 56 -3.89 5.12 1.16
N LEU A 57 -3.06 5.41 0.15
CA LEU A 57 -1.84 6.19 0.34
C LEU A 57 -2.12 7.58 0.94
N LYS A 58 -3.12 8.29 0.40
CA LYS A 58 -3.49 9.63 0.89
C LYS A 58 -3.96 9.58 2.35
N ARG A 59 -4.84 8.63 2.70
CA ARG A 59 -5.30 8.42 4.08
C ARG A 59 -4.13 8.19 5.03
N MET A 60 -3.17 7.37 4.63
CA MET A 60 -1.98 7.09 5.44
C MET A 60 -1.13 8.35 5.65
N GLN A 61 -0.91 9.14 4.59
CA GLN A 61 -0.16 10.40 4.70
C GLN A 61 -0.83 11.39 5.66
N GLU A 62 -2.16 11.51 5.59
CA GLU A 62 -2.93 12.38 6.50
C GLU A 62 -2.79 11.94 7.97
N LYS A 63 -2.79 10.64 8.24
CA LYS A 63 -2.56 10.11 9.60
C LYS A 63 -1.17 10.48 10.12
N LEU A 64 -0.12 10.28 9.31
CA LEU A 64 1.26 10.61 9.70
C LEU A 64 1.48 12.12 9.93
N THR A 65 0.71 12.98 9.27
CA THR A 65 0.81 14.44 9.47
C THR A 65 0.07 14.94 10.70
N HIS A 66 -0.73 14.10 11.35
CA HIS A 66 -1.56 14.44 12.51
C HIS A 66 -1.19 13.68 13.80
N GLU A 67 -0.06 12.96 13.79
CA GLU A 67 0.64 12.42 14.98
C GLU A 67 1.73 13.39 15.46
#